data_AF-A0A7C5JTV6-F1
#
_entry.id   AF-A0A7C5JTV6-F1
#
_cell.length_a   1.000
_cell.length_b   1.000
_cell.length_c   1.000
_cell.angle_alpha   90.00
_cell.angle_beta   90.00
_cell.angle_gamma   90.00
#
_symmetry.space_group_name_H-M   'P 1'
#
loop_
_entity.id
_entity.type
_entity.pdbx_description
1 polymer ?
#
loop_
_entity_poly.entity_id
_entity_poly.type
_entity_poly.pdbx_seq_one_letter_code
_entity_poly.pdbx_strand_id
1 'polypeptide(L)'
;MPHLFRLSPSDLTFLWDECKRCFYLKVVHGFGRPQAPFPKIFSRIDRLMNHFYMGKSSAYIRPDLPPGRIEYGKRLVTSRPTRVEEGSTAAVIRGRFDTVIAYVGEVSWIEMPKDEPGFLRFLREVLEVLAQPEPPSADPACEYCAYGRRSRLGAW
;
A
#
# COMPACT_ATOMS: atom_id res chain seq x y z
N MET A 1 -2.01 22.17 -11.59
CA MET A 1 -0.68 21.72 -12.07
C MET A 1 -0.65 20.19 -12.02
N PRO A 2 -0.01 19.49 -12.97
CA PRO A 2 0.10 18.04 -12.91
C PRO A 2 0.98 17.64 -11.73
N HIS A 3 0.36 17.05 -10.71
CA HIS A 3 1.07 16.54 -9.54
C HIS A 3 1.46 15.06 -9.74
N LEU A 4 2.51 14.63 -9.02
CA LEU A 4 2.88 13.22 -8.94
C LEU A 4 2.66 12.74 -7.50
N PHE A 5 1.60 11.97 -7.29
CA PHE A 5 1.30 11.40 -5.98
C PHE A 5 2.06 10.10 -5.73
N ARG A 6 2.59 9.96 -4.51
CA ARG A 6 3.19 8.72 -4.04
C ARG A 6 2.18 7.97 -3.18
N LEU A 7 1.72 6.82 -3.67
CA LEU A 7 0.70 6.01 -3.03
C LEU A 7 1.34 4.73 -2.51
N SER A 8 0.97 4.32 -1.29
CA SER A 8 1.35 3.01 -0.77
C SER A 8 0.19 2.02 -0.95
N PRO A 9 0.44 0.73 -1.26
CA PRO A 9 -0.62 -0.27 -1.36
C PRO A 9 -1.49 -0.35 -0.10
N SER A 10 -0.86 -0.32 1.08
CA SER A 10 -1.57 -0.34 2.37
C SER A 10 -2.49 0.87 2.56
N ASP A 11 -2.10 2.05 2.08
CA ASP A 11 -3.00 3.22 2.16
C ASP A 11 -4.20 3.07 1.22
N LEU A 12 -4.03 2.46 0.05
CA LEU A 12 -5.12 2.19 -0.88
C LEU A 12 -6.11 1.14 -0.35
N THR A 13 -5.64 0.18 0.44
CA THR A 13 -6.50 -0.89 0.99
C THR A 13 -7.13 -0.52 2.34
N PHE A 14 -6.39 0.16 3.23
CA PHE A 14 -6.88 0.42 4.59
C PHE A 14 -7.39 1.85 4.74
N LEU A 15 -6.61 2.83 4.28
CA LEU A 15 -6.93 4.24 4.58
C LEU A 15 -7.96 4.82 3.61
N TRP A 16 -7.85 4.51 2.32
CA TRP A 16 -8.80 4.91 1.29
C TRP A 16 -10.19 4.35 1.55
N ASP A 17 -10.29 3.04 1.79
CA ASP A 17 -11.56 2.34 2.04
C ASP A 17 -12.24 2.82 3.32
N GLU A 18 -11.48 3.16 4.37
CA GLU A 18 -12.05 3.64 5.63
C GLU A 18 -12.41 5.13 5.62
N CYS A 19 -11.59 6.00 5.03
CA CYS A 19 -11.90 7.44 4.98
C CYS A 19 -11.09 8.19 3.90
N LYS A 20 -11.76 8.52 2.80
CA LYS A 20 -11.20 9.33 1.69
C LYS A 20 -10.63 10.68 2.15
N ARG A 21 -11.24 11.33 3.16
CA ARG A 21 -10.71 12.58 3.74
C ARG A 21 -9.36 12.36 4.42
N CYS A 22 -9.24 11.35 5.28
CA CYS A 22 -7.97 11.03 5.93
C CYS A 22 -6.89 10.62 4.92
N PHE A 23 -7.27 9.87 3.89
CA PHE A 23 -6.38 9.53 2.78
C PHE A 23 -5.87 10.78 2.07
N TYR A 24 -6.76 11.70 1.67
CA TYR A 24 -6.40 12.97 1.06
C TYR A 24 -5.44 13.78 1.95
N LEU A 25 -5.78 13.97 3.23
CA LEU A 25 -4.97 14.74 4.17
C LEU A 25 -3.56 14.16 4.31
N LYS A 26 -3.44 12.82 4.34
CA LYS A 26 -2.14 12.13 4.40
C LYS A 26 -1.33 12.34 3.13
N VAL A 27 -1.92 12.13 1.96
CA VAL A 27 -1.21 12.10 0.67
C VAL A 27 -0.89 13.51 0.16
N VAL A 28 -1.86 14.43 0.24
CA VAL A 28 -1.74 15.79 -0.32
C VAL A 28 -1.07 16.74 0.67
N HIS A 29 -1.42 16.65 1.96
CA HIS A 29 -0.94 17.61 2.96
C HIS A 29 0.06 17.02 3.97
N GLY A 30 0.37 15.73 3.90
CA GLY A 30 1.28 15.08 4.86
C GLY A 30 0.69 14.91 6.27
N PHE A 31 -0.61 15.15 6.45
CA PHE A 31 -1.28 15.03 7.75
C PHE A 31 -1.89 13.64 7.91
N GLY A 32 -1.12 12.73 8.49
CA GLY A 32 -1.58 11.38 8.84
C GLY A 32 -2.49 11.36 10.08
N ARG A 33 -3.22 10.24 10.24
CA ARG A 33 -3.92 9.94 11.49
C ARG A 33 -2.92 9.82 12.65
N PRO A 34 -3.31 10.18 13.88
CA PRO A 34 -2.51 9.91 15.07
C PRO A 34 -2.05 8.45 15.13
N GLN A 35 -0.79 8.22 15.43
CA GLN A 35 -0.25 6.86 15.53
C GLN A 35 -0.61 6.27 16.89
N ALA A 36 -1.42 5.22 16.89
CA ALA A 36 -1.56 4.35 18.05
C ALA A 36 -0.28 3.50 18.23
N PRO A 37 0.12 3.15 19.45
CA PRO A 37 1.25 2.26 19.68
C PRO A 37 0.97 0.89 19.03
N PHE A 38 1.73 0.56 17.99
CA PHE A 38 1.63 -0.73 17.32
C PHE A 38 2.26 -1.83 18.20
N PRO A 39 1.56 -2.94 18.49
CA PRO A 39 2.11 -4.00 19.34
C PRO A 39 3.39 -4.60 18.76
N LYS A 40 4.51 -4.48 19.50
CA LYS A 40 5.84 -4.94 19.05
C LYS A 40 5.90 -6.43 18.72
N ILE A 41 5.00 -7.24 19.27
CA ILE A 41 4.91 -8.68 19.02
C ILE A 41 4.78 -9.02 17.53
N PHE A 42 3.98 -8.27 16.77
CA PHE A 42 3.79 -8.51 15.35
C PHE A 42 5.07 -8.25 14.55
N SER A 43 5.77 -7.16 14.87
CA SER A 43 7.07 -6.86 14.25
C SER A 43 8.13 -7.93 14.59
N ARG A 44 8.06 -8.52 15.78
CA ARG A 44 8.96 -9.59 16.21
C ARG A 44 8.67 -10.89 15.46
N ILE A 45 7.40 -11.26 15.33
CA ILE A 45 6.96 -12.44 14.57
C ILE A 45 7.39 -12.31 13.11
N ASP A 46 7.08 -11.19 12.44
CA ASP A 46 7.48 -10.94 11.05
C ASP A 46 8.99 -11.10 10.87
N ARG A 47 9.79 -10.47 11.73
CA ARG A 47 11.25 -10.58 11.68
C ARG A 47 11.74 -12.02 11.86
N LEU A 48 11.21 -12.75 12.84
CA LEU A 48 11.62 -14.13 13.12
C LEU A 48 11.26 -15.07 11.96
N MET A 49 10.06 -14.92 11.39
CA MET A 49 9.65 -15.69 10.23
C MET A 49 10.56 -15.45 9.03
N ASN A 50 10.79 -14.18 8.66
CA ASN A 50 11.66 -13.86 7.52
C ASN A 50 13.09 -14.36 7.75
N HIS A 51 13.63 -14.20 8.96
CA HIS A 51 14.97 -14.69 9.30
C HIS A 51 15.07 -16.22 9.22
N PHE A 52 14.06 -16.94 9.74
CA PHE A 52 14.06 -18.40 9.72
C PHE A 52 14.07 -18.95 8.30
N TYR A 53 13.27 -18.38 7.41
CA TYR A 53 13.16 -18.86 6.02
C TYR A 53 14.32 -18.40 5.13
N MET A 54 15.03 -17.33 5.49
CA MET A 54 16.12 -16.79 4.68
C MET A 54 17.17 -17.86 4.35
N GLY A 55 17.44 -18.05 3.06
CA GLY A 55 18.43 -18.99 2.57
C GLY A 55 18.03 -20.46 2.60
N LYS A 56 16.83 -20.81 3.10
CA LYS A 56 16.31 -22.18 3.06
C LYS A 56 15.81 -22.56 1.66
N SER A 57 15.66 -23.87 1.44
CA SER A 57 15.02 -24.39 0.23
C SER A 57 13.52 -24.09 0.24
N SER A 58 12.94 -23.87 -0.93
CA SER A 58 11.48 -23.82 -1.15
C SER A 58 10.75 -25.03 -0.55
N ALA A 59 11.40 -26.20 -0.49
CA ALA A 59 10.85 -27.41 0.13
C ALA A 59 10.56 -27.27 1.64
N TYR A 60 11.19 -26.33 2.35
CA TYR A 60 10.84 -26.01 3.75
C TYR A 60 9.50 -25.27 3.87
N ILE A 61 9.05 -24.60 2.81
CA ILE A 61 7.73 -23.96 2.76
C ILE A 61 6.70 -25.03 2.38
N ARG A 62 6.92 -25.74 1.27
CA ARG A 62 6.07 -26.84 0.82
C ARG A 62 6.87 -27.80 -0.09
N PRO A 63 6.79 -29.13 0.10
CA PRO A 63 7.61 -30.09 -0.66
C PRO A 63 7.34 -30.16 -2.17
N ASP A 64 6.16 -29.74 -2.62
CA ASP A 64 5.70 -29.74 -4.01
C ASP A 64 6.03 -28.44 -4.77
N LEU A 65 6.65 -27.46 -4.12
CA LEU A 65 7.14 -26.27 -4.81
C LEU A 65 8.36 -26.63 -5.66
N PRO A 66 8.56 -25.96 -6.81
CA PRO A 66 9.78 -26.15 -7.60
C PRO A 66 11.03 -25.95 -6.74
N PRO A 67 12.13 -26.67 -7.02
CA PRO A 67 13.38 -26.48 -6.29
C PRO A 67 13.84 -25.03 -6.39
N GLY A 68 14.15 -24.42 -5.26
CA GLY A 68 14.56 -23.02 -5.19
C GLY A 68 15.05 -22.65 -3.81
N ARG A 69 15.53 -21.41 -3.68
CA ARG A 69 16.04 -20.86 -2.42
C ARG A 69 15.42 -19.51 -2.14
N ILE A 70 15.05 -19.30 -0.88
CA ILE A 70 14.62 -17.98 -0.39
C ILE A 70 15.85 -17.06 -0.39
N GLU A 71 15.87 -16.07 -1.28
CA GLU A 71 17.10 -15.33 -1.58
C GLU A 71 17.17 -14.00 -0.84
N TYR A 72 16.14 -13.17 -0.98
CA TYR A 72 16.05 -11.87 -0.32
C TYR A 72 14.59 -11.45 -0.13
N GLY A 73 14.39 -10.41 0.66
CA GLY A 73 13.08 -9.91 1.02
C GLY A 73 13.11 -8.44 1.41
N LYS A 74 11.94 -7.89 1.73
CA LYS A 74 11.77 -6.59 2.37
C LYS A 74 12.39 -5.40 1.61
N ARG A 75 12.58 -5.51 0.29
CA ARG A 75 13.04 -4.38 -0.56
C ARG A 75 11.85 -3.56 -1.05
N LEU A 76 12.12 -2.29 -1.34
CA LEU A 76 11.13 -1.37 -1.90
C LEU A 76 11.05 -1.55 -3.42
N VAL A 77 9.83 -1.58 -3.93
CA VAL A 77 9.51 -1.53 -5.35
C VAL A 77 8.67 -0.28 -5.60
N THR A 78 8.96 0.40 -6.70
CA THR A 78 8.21 1.59 -7.12
C THR A 78 7.76 1.37 -8.55
N SER A 79 6.47 1.55 -8.82
CA SER A 79 5.94 1.48 -10.17
C SER A 79 6.48 2.63 -11.02
N ARG A 80 6.43 2.44 -12.34
CA ARG A 80 6.43 3.60 -13.25
C ARG A 80 5.26 4.54 -12.92
N PRO A 81 5.39 5.85 -13.14
CA PRO A 81 4.26 6.78 -13.05
C PRO A 81 3.12 6.30 -13.94
N THR A 82 1.94 6.18 -13.36
CA THR A 82 0.71 5.78 -14.05
C THR A 82 -0.20 7.00 -14.13
N ARG A 83 -0.59 7.32 -15.36
CA ARG A 83 -1.56 8.37 -15.68
C ARG A 83 -2.83 7.72 -16.15
N VAL A 84 -3.95 8.33 -15.83
CA VAL A 84 -5.25 7.87 -16.30
C VAL A 84 -5.60 8.53 -17.63
N GLU A 85 -5.18 9.79 -17.82
CA GLU A 85 -5.33 10.55 -19.06
C GLU A 85 -4.04 11.34 -19.35
N GLU A 86 -3.74 11.60 -20.63
CA GLU A 86 -2.58 12.42 -20.99
C GLU A 86 -2.71 13.85 -20.43
N GLY A 87 -1.62 14.39 -19.88
CA GLY A 87 -1.63 15.71 -19.23
C GLY A 87 -2.25 15.75 -17.82
N SER A 88 -2.89 14.67 -17.36
CA SER A 88 -3.47 14.58 -16.01
C SER A 88 -2.42 14.32 -14.92
N THR A 89 -2.85 14.48 -13.67
CA THR A 89 -2.11 14.07 -12.47
C THR A 89 -1.71 12.59 -12.54
N ALA A 90 -0.52 12.26 -12.04
CA ALA A 90 0.02 10.90 -12.06
C ALA A 90 0.15 10.33 -10.66
N ALA A 91 0.15 9.00 -10.55
CA ALA A 91 0.51 8.28 -9.33
C ALA A 91 1.69 7.34 -9.57
N VAL A 92 2.53 7.20 -8.54
CA VAL A 92 3.43 6.05 -8.40
C VAL A 92 2.99 5.23 -7.21
N ILE A 93 2.96 3.91 -7.37
CA ILE A 93 2.72 2.97 -6.29
C ILE A 93 4.07 2.52 -5.76
N ARG A 94 4.32 2.76 -4.47
CA ARG A 94 5.55 2.38 -3.80
C ARG A 94 5.23 1.51 -2.60
N GLY A 95 5.75 0.28 -2.61
CA GLY A 95 5.49 -0.71 -1.59
C GLY A 95 6.72 -1.58 -1.31
N ARG A 96 6.66 -2.36 -0.23
CA ARG A 96 7.67 -3.34 0.12
C ARG A 96 7.07 -4.73 -0.08
N PHE A 97 7.75 -5.61 -0.78
CA PHE A 97 7.37 -7.02 -0.85
C PHE A 97 8.01 -7.80 0.31
N ASP A 98 7.46 -8.96 0.64
CA ASP A 98 7.96 -9.77 1.75
C ASP A 98 9.22 -10.54 1.39
N THR A 99 9.12 -11.48 0.46
CA THR A 99 10.21 -12.43 0.14
C THR A 99 10.20 -12.80 -1.34
N VAL A 100 11.39 -13.06 -1.89
CA VAL A 100 11.63 -13.58 -3.25
C VAL A 100 12.30 -14.95 -3.15
N ILE A 101 11.80 -15.89 -3.96
CA ILE A 101 12.38 -17.22 -4.13
C ILE A 101 13.06 -17.27 -5.49
N ALA A 102 14.34 -17.65 -5.52
CA ALA A 102 15.06 -17.97 -6.74
C ALA A 102 14.91 -19.47 -7.03
N TYR A 103 14.08 -19.81 -8.03
CA TYR A 103 13.89 -21.18 -8.47
C TYR A 103 15.01 -21.64 -9.41
N VAL A 104 15.29 -22.95 -9.42
CA VAL A 104 16.23 -23.61 -10.34
C VAL A 104 15.47 -24.61 -11.23
N GLY A 105 15.93 -24.77 -12.47
CA GLY A 105 15.32 -25.66 -13.45
C GLY A 105 14.40 -24.94 -14.43
N GLU A 106 13.51 -25.69 -15.07
CA GLU A 106 12.55 -25.14 -16.03
C GLU A 106 11.49 -24.30 -15.31
N VAL A 107 11.38 -23.04 -15.72
CA VAL A 107 10.42 -22.09 -15.17
C VAL A 107 9.28 -21.96 -16.16
N SER A 108 8.07 -22.32 -15.73
CA SER A 108 6.85 -21.98 -16.45
C SER A 108 6.32 -20.64 -15.94
N TRP A 109 6.05 -19.72 -16.87
CA TRP A 109 5.34 -18.50 -16.52
C TRP A 109 3.88 -18.84 -16.26
N ILE A 110 3.43 -18.60 -15.02
CA ILE A 110 2.01 -18.66 -14.68
C ILE A 110 1.49 -17.24 -14.79
N GLU A 111 0.73 -16.97 -15.84
CA GLU A 111 0.10 -15.66 -16.00
C GLU A 111 -0.95 -15.46 -14.90
N MET A 112 -0.71 -14.47 -14.05
CA MET A 112 -1.70 -14.03 -13.08
C MET A 112 -2.63 -13.04 -13.80
N PRO A 113 -3.93 -13.37 -13.95
CA PRO A 113 -4.86 -12.52 -14.67
C PRO A 113 -4.92 -11.15 -14.01
N LYS A 114 -4.62 -10.10 -14.78
CA LYS A 114 -4.63 -8.72 -14.33
C LYS A 114 -5.88 -8.03 -14.86
N ASP A 115 -6.77 -7.61 -13.97
CA ASP A 115 -7.85 -6.68 -14.32
C ASP A 115 -7.31 -5.25 -14.45
N GLU A 116 -6.61 -4.99 -15.55
CA GLU A 116 -6.07 -3.67 -15.85
C GLU A 116 -7.16 -2.60 -16.00
N PRO A 117 -8.27 -2.84 -16.72
CA PRO A 117 -9.36 -1.87 -16.79
C PRO A 117 -9.94 -1.52 -15.42
N GLY A 118 -10.18 -2.52 -14.56
CA GLY A 118 -10.66 -2.29 -13.19
C GLY A 118 -9.68 -1.51 -12.34
N PHE A 119 -8.40 -1.86 -12.40
CA PHE A 119 -7.35 -1.12 -11.72
C PHE A 119 -7.28 0.35 -12.17
N LEU A 120 -7.36 0.61 -13.47
CA LEU A 120 -7.32 1.99 -13.99
C LEU A 120 -8.57 2.79 -13.63
N ARG A 121 -9.76 2.16 -13.58
CA ARG A 121 -10.99 2.79 -13.07
C ARG A 121 -10.85 3.17 -11.59
N PHE A 122 -10.33 2.25 -10.78
CA PHE A 122 -10.07 2.52 -9.37
C PHE A 122 -9.04 3.65 -9.19
N LEU A 123 -7.93 3.61 -9.92
CA LEU A 123 -6.89 4.64 -9.82
C LEU A 123 -7.40 6.01 -10.24
N ARG A 124 -8.31 6.07 -11.23
CA ARG A 124 -9.01 7.30 -11.62
C ARG A 124 -9.77 7.90 -10.45
N GLU A 125 -10.60 7.13 -9.77
CA GLU A 125 -11.38 7.59 -8.61
C GLU A 125 -10.46 8.16 -7.51
N VAL A 126 -9.35 7.47 -7.23
CA VAL A 126 -8.34 7.93 -6.26
C VAL A 126 -7.74 9.27 -6.68
N LEU A 127 -7.31 9.38 -7.94
CA LEU A 127 -6.68 10.60 -8.46
C LEU A 127 -7.66 11.77 -8.53
N GLU A 128 -8.93 11.53 -8.85
CA GLU A 128 -9.98 12.55 -8.85
C GLU A 128 -10.17 13.16 -7.46
N VAL A 129 -10.20 12.33 -6.41
CA VAL A 129 -10.26 12.83 -5.02
C VAL A 129 -9.00 13.62 -4.67
N LEU A 130 -7.82 13.11 -4.99
CA LEU A 130 -6.55 13.79 -4.67
C LEU A 130 -6.33 15.09 -5.46
N ALA A 131 -6.97 15.23 -6.61
CA ALA A 131 -6.90 16.44 -7.43
C ALA A 131 -7.85 17.55 -6.96
N GLN A 132 -8.75 17.29 -6.01
CA GLN A 132 -9.64 18.31 -5.45
C GLN A 132 -8.83 19.41 -4.77
N PRO A 133 -9.26 20.69 -4.87
CA PRO A 133 -8.56 21.80 -4.22
C PRO A 133 -8.64 21.73 -2.69
N GLU A 134 -9.67 21.05 -2.17
CA GLU A 134 -9.90 20.86 -0.74
C GLU A 134 -10.19 19.39 -0.43
N PRO A 135 -9.90 18.93 0.80
CA PRO A 135 -10.22 17.57 1.24
C PRO A 135 -11.73 17.31 1.20
N PRO A 136 -12.18 16.11 0.77
CA PRO A 136 -13.61 15.75 0.74
C PRO A 136 -14.22 15.78 2.15
N SER A 137 -15.55 15.78 2.24
CA SER A 137 -16.27 15.80 3.51
C SER A 137 -15.83 14.65 4.43
N ALA A 138 -15.85 14.91 5.73
CA ALA A 138 -15.50 13.90 6.72
C ALA A 138 -16.56 12.78 6.71
N ASP A 139 -16.08 11.53 6.74
CA ASP A 139 -16.96 10.40 7.00
C ASP A 139 -17.51 10.51 8.44
N PRO A 140 -18.84 10.49 8.64
CA PRO A 140 -19.45 10.55 9.96
C PRO A 140 -19.01 9.43 10.91
N ALA A 141 -18.69 8.25 10.39
CA ALA A 141 -18.22 7.09 11.15
C ALA A 141 -16.71 7.14 11.44
N CYS A 142 -15.96 8.08 10.83
CA CYS A 142 -14.53 8.19 11.05
C CYS A 142 -14.20 8.87 12.39
N GLU A 143 -13.80 8.05 13.37
CA GLU A 143 -13.38 8.50 14.70
C GLU A 143 -12.24 9.52 14.66
N TYR A 144 -11.32 9.40 13.70
CA TYR A 144 -10.19 10.33 13.54
C TYR A 144 -10.63 11.71 13.05
N CYS A 145 -11.62 11.77 12.15
CA CYS A 145 -12.21 13.04 11.73
C CYS A 145 -13.00 13.68 12.88
N ALA A 146 -13.74 12.87 13.67
CA ALA A 146 -14.42 13.35 14.87
C ALA A 146 -13.43 13.90 15.91
N TYR A 147 -12.33 13.18 16.16
CA TYR A 147 -11.25 13.61 17.05
C TYR A 147 -10.63 14.94 16.60
N GLY A 148 -10.29 15.07 15.32
CA GLY A 148 -9.72 16.31 14.77
C GLY A 148 -10.65 17.52 14.91
N ARG A 149 -11.98 17.32 14.78
CA ARG A 149 -12.98 18.37 15.04
C ARG A 149 -13.01 18.77 16.52
N ARG A 150 -13.10 17.82 17.44
CA ARG A 150 -13.12 18.09 18.90
C ARG A 150 -11.86 18.83 19.37
N SER A 151 -10.69 18.38 18.89
CA SER A 151 -9.39 18.98 19.24
C SER A 151 -9.27 20.45 18.80
N ARG A 152 -9.89 20.82 17.66
CA ARG A 152 -9.90 22.20 17.17
C ARG A 152 -10.90 23.09 17.91
N LEU A 153 -11.96 22.50 18.47
CA LEU A 153 -13.01 23.21 19.19
C LEU A 153 -12.71 23.38 20.68
N GLY A 154 -11.61 22.81 21.18
CA GLY A 154 -11.25 22.85 22.61
C GLY A 154 -12.26 22.14 23.53
N ALA A 155 -13.17 21.35 22.97
CA ALA A 155 -14.19 20.61 23.70
C ALA A 155 -13.59 19.28 24.20
N TRP A 156 -13.17 19.29 25.46
CA TRP A 156 -12.80 18.09 26.23
C TRP A 156 -13.89 17.77 27.23
#